data_AF-A0A0T6A1I0-F1
#
_entry.id   AF-A0A0T6A1I0-F1
#
_cell.length_a   1.000
_cell.length_b   1.000
_cell.length_c   1.000
_cell.angle_alpha   90.00
_cell.angle_beta   90.00
_cell.angle_gamma   90.00
#
_symmetry.space_group_name_H-M   'P 1'
#
loop_
_entity.id
_entity.type
_entity.pdbx_description
1 polymer ?
#
loop_
_entity_poly.entity_id
_entity_poly.type
_entity_poly.pdbx_seq_one_letter_code
_entity_poly.pdbx_strand_id
1 'polypeptide(L)'
;MAQDPRVASDHNRWIHRFSLLTAGATFVLVVAGGLVTSTGSGLAVPDWPTTFGHNMFLYPWSKMVGGILIEHGHRLIGAGVGLLTLAVAVWLWIADPRGWLRWLGVIALGAVIVQGILGGLRVVLVERTLAVVHAALAQAFFALTVSVAFFTSDEGREGPPQAPVTDAVVLRRLALLTMGCIYLQSMIGAVLRHTGGGLGAHLIFALVVATVIVYLTGRILRNHRDLPRLVLPGALLGGLLIVQLLLGLGSIWSRFVTPAAAVPARFMVTLTTLHVAAGALMLATCLVLTLRVYRLLPSRVPAVGRARRAHPIGRSGQAHARGRLSDFLALTRPRVVVMVLVTTLVGFYLGSVGAPDYLRLVSTLIGLGLAAGGTLALNQYLEQDVDARMERTRRRPLPDGRLEPREALLFGAVITGGGLLFLALVVNLLSAGVTAVSVGSYLFLYTPLKRKTSLCSIVGAVPGALPPVIGWAAARGGLGAEAWVLFAILFLWQIPHSLAIARLYRDDYARAGIRLLPVIEPDGGSTGRQIVSNCLALLAVGSLPTLIGLAGSVYFVGAFVLGVGFLGCGIGLAISRSETAARRLLLASLVYLPAQLGLMALDKVPF
;
A
#
# COMPACT_ATOMS: atom_id res chain seq x y z
N MET A 1 43.10 4.26 -40.75
CA MET A 1 41.78 4.20 -41.41
C MET A 1 40.75 4.66 -40.40
N ALA A 2 40.35 5.93 -40.48
CA ALA A 2 39.43 6.56 -39.53
C ALA A 2 38.06 5.88 -39.62
N GLN A 3 37.50 5.49 -38.48
CA GLN A 3 36.13 4.97 -38.42
C GLN A 3 35.17 6.11 -38.77
N ASP A 4 34.45 5.93 -39.87
CA ASP A 4 33.39 6.81 -40.33
C ASP A 4 32.28 6.92 -39.25
N PRO A 5 31.95 8.12 -38.74
CA PRO A 5 30.87 8.32 -37.77
C PRO A 5 29.47 8.05 -38.35
N ARG A 6 29.35 7.76 -39.66
CA ARG A 6 28.06 7.61 -40.37
C ARG A 6 27.51 6.18 -40.43
N VAL A 7 28.07 5.22 -39.69
CA VAL A 7 27.36 3.95 -39.39
C VAL A 7 26.59 4.09 -38.07
N ALA A 8 25.87 5.20 -37.90
CA ALA A 8 24.80 5.29 -36.94
C ALA A 8 23.65 4.45 -37.52
N SER A 9 23.48 3.25 -36.99
CA SER A 9 22.48 2.27 -37.39
C SER A 9 21.14 2.90 -37.76
N ASP A 10 20.60 2.48 -38.90
CA ASP A 10 19.29 2.87 -39.41
C ASP A 10 18.22 2.22 -38.51
N HIS A 11 18.03 2.80 -37.33
CA HIS A 11 17.12 2.29 -36.31
C HIS A 11 15.69 2.54 -36.77
N ASN A 12 14.88 1.47 -36.82
CA ASN A 12 13.48 1.58 -37.18
C ASN A 12 12.65 2.23 -36.06
N ARG A 13 12.76 3.56 -35.90
CA ARG A 13 12.00 4.37 -34.92
C ARG A 13 10.49 4.19 -35.06
N TRP A 14 10.01 3.71 -36.20
CA TRP A 14 8.60 3.46 -36.44
C TRP A 14 8.04 2.31 -35.62
N ILE A 15 8.82 1.26 -35.33
CA ILE A 15 8.32 0.16 -34.47
C ILE A 15 8.00 0.64 -33.06
N HIS A 16 8.80 1.58 -32.53
CA HIS A 16 8.56 2.20 -31.24
C HIS A 16 7.33 3.12 -31.28
N ARG A 17 7.24 3.99 -32.29
CA ARG A 17 6.08 4.87 -32.49
C ARG A 17 4.78 4.09 -32.63
N PHE A 18 4.82 2.97 -33.35
CA PHE A 18 3.67 2.09 -33.54
C PHE A 18 3.30 1.34 -32.26
N SER A 19 4.30 0.94 -31.47
CA SER A 19 4.09 0.37 -30.14
C SER A 19 3.50 1.39 -29.14
N LEU A 20 3.92 2.66 -29.22
CA LEU A 20 3.33 3.77 -28.46
C LEU A 20 1.88 4.03 -28.87
N LEU A 21 1.58 4.05 -30.18
CA LEU A 21 0.23 4.16 -30.69
C LEU A 21 -0.64 3.02 -30.17
N THR A 22 -0.14 1.78 -30.18
CA THR A 22 -0.84 0.61 -29.66
C THR A 22 -1.12 0.75 -28.17
N ALA A 23 -0.14 1.14 -27.35
CA ALA A 23 -0.34 1.39 -25.92
C ALA A 23 -1.35 2.52 -25.66
N GLY A 24 -1.28 3.61 -26.43
CA GLY A 24 -2.24 4.73 -26.35
C GLY A 24 -3.67 4.31 -26.73
N ALA A 25 -3.84 3.52 -27.80
CA ALA A 25 -5.12 2.97 -28.20
C ALA A 25 -5.68 2.01 -27.14
N THR A 26 -4.83 1.17 -26.53
CA THR A 26 -5.23 0.30 -25.41
C THR A 26 -5.67 1.11 -24.18
N PHE A 27 -5.02 2.24 -23.88
CA PHE A 27 -5.48 3.13 -22.83
C PHE A 27 -6.88 3.69 -23.12
N VAL A 28 -7.13 4.14 -24.35
CA VAL A 28 -8.47 4.59 -24.79
C VAL A 28 -9.48 3.45 -24.67
N LEU A 29 -9.11 2.22 -25.02
CA LEU A 29 -9.95 1.03 -24.87
C LEU A 29 -10.34 0.77 -23.41
N VAL A 30 -9.39 0.91 -22.48
CA VAL A 30 -9.65 0.79 -21.03
C VAL A 30 -10.64 1.87 -20.55
N VAL A 31 -10.49 3.11 -21.02
CA VAL A 31 -11.43 4.21 -20.71
C VAL A 31 -12.82 3.90 -21.27
N ALA A 32 -12.91 3.44 -22.52
CA ALA A 32 -14.17 3.03 -23.14
C ALA A 32 -14.84 1.88 -22.37
N GLY A 33 -14.09 0.89 -21.89
CA GLY A 33 -14.62 -0.18 -21.04
C GLY A 33 -15.13 0.32 -19.68
N GLY A 34 -14.47 1.34 -19.13
CA GLY A 34 -14.94 2.09 -17.97
C GLY A 34 -16.31 2.74 -18.22
N LEU A 35 -16.48 3.41 -19.36
CA LEU A 35 -17.76 3.99 -19.77
C LEU A 35 -18.85 2.93 -19.90
N VAL A 36 -18.58 1.83 -20.64
CA VAL A 36 -19.54 0.72 -20.82
C VAL A 36 -20.08 0.20 -19.49
N THR A 37 -19.20 0.07 -18.50
CA THR A 37 -19.58 -0.42 -17.17
C THR A 37 -20.34 0.65 -16.38
N SER A 38 -19.86 1.89 -16.38
CA SER A 38 -20.47 2.98 -15.61
C SER A 38 -21.82 3.44 -16.14
N THR A 39 -22.09 3.32 -17.45
CA THR A 39 -23.39 3.63 -18.05
C THR A 39 -24.35 2.43 -18.07
N GLY A 40 -23.92 1.26 -17.60
CA GLY A 40 -24.72 0.03 -17.67
C GLY A 40 -24.97 -0.47 -19.10
N SER A 41 -24.19 0.01 -20.08
CA SER A 41 -24.41 -0.30 -21.50
C SER A 41 -23.88 -1.67 -21.93
N GLY A 42 -23.28 -2.45 -21.02
CA GLY A 42 -22.63 -3.74 -21.36
C GLY A 42 -23.53 -4.80 -21.98
N LEU A 43 -24.87 -4.67 -21.86
CA LEU A 43 -25.85 -5.56 -22.49
C LEU A 43 -26.67 -4.84 -23.58
N ALA A 44 -26.25 -3.64 -24.00
CA ALA A 44 -26.95 -2.88 -25.04
C ALA A 44 -26.90 -3.57 -26.42
N VAL A 45 -25.91 -4.45 -26.63
CA VAL A 45 -25.82 -5.35 -27.80
C VAL A 45 -25.71 -6.78 -27.26
N PRO A 46 -26.79 -7.58 -27.27
CA PRO A 46 -26.85 -8.86 -26.57
C PRO A 46 -26.25 -10.05 -27.33
N ASP A 47 -25.78 -9.86 -28.56
CA ASP A 47 -25.16 -10.89 -29.40
C ASP A 47 -23.66 -10.64 -29.59
N TRP A 48 -22.90 -11.71 -29.86
CA TRP A 48 -21.48 -11.69 -30.24
C TRP A 48 -21.18 -12.96 -31.06
N PRO A 49 -20.35 -12.93 -32.12
CA PRO A 49 -19.50 -11.82 -32.58
C PRO A 49 -20.22 -10.79 -33.47
N THR A 50 -21.51 -10.94 -33.72
CA THR A 50 -22.35 -10.02 -34.50
C THR A 50 -22.83 -8.81 -33.67
N THR A 51 -23.53 -7.89 -34.31
CA THR A 51 -24.29 -6.81 -33.66
C THR A 51 -25.69 -6.79 -34.24
N PHE A 52 -26.67 -7.29 -33.48
CA PHE A 52 -28.03 -7.55 -33.93
C PHE A 52 -28.08 -8.33 -35.26
N GLY A 53 -27.29 -9.42 -35.34
CA GLY A 53 -27.17 -10.26 -36.53
C GLY A 53 -26.42 -9.63 -37.72
N HIS A 54 -25.99 -8.37 -37.61
CA HIS A 54 -25.12 -7.74 -38.61
C HIS A 54 -23.67 -8.14 -38.36
N ASN A 55 -22.86 -8.16 -39.42
CA ASN A 55 -21.41 -8.14 -39.27
C ASN A 55 -21.02 -6.92 -38.42
N MET A 56 -20.19 -7.13 -37.40
CA MET A 56 -19.80 -6.09 -36.43
C MET A 56 -19.23 -4.83 -37.11
N PHE A 57 -18.49 -4.95 -38.21
CA PHE A 57 -17.89 -3.79 -38.89
C PHE A 57 -18.84 -3.05 -39.84
N LEU A 58 -19.98 -3.66 -40.18
CA LEU A 58 -20.94 -3.13 -41.15
C LEU A 58 -22.25 -2.70 -40.47
N TYR A 59 -22.28 -2.65 -39.14
CA TYR A 59 -23.46 -2.19 -38.42
C TYR A 59 -23.74 -0.71 -38.75
N PRO A 60 -24.99 -0.32 -39.09
CA PRO A 60 -25.28 1.04 -39.55
C PRO A 60 -25.01 2.10 -38.47
N TRP A 61 -24.19 3.11 -38.82
CA TRP A 61 -23.84 4.24 -37.94
C TRP A 61 -25.06 5.00 -37.42
N SER A 62 -26.12 5.12 -38.22
CA SER A 62 -27.38 5.76 -37.82
C SER A 62 -28.10 5.03 -36.68
N LYS A 63 -27.80 3.75 -36.45
CA LYS A 63 -28.38 2.94 -35.37
C LYS A 63 -27.47 2.86 -34.13
N MET A 64 -26.28 3.46 -34.17
CA MET A 64 -25.36 3.54 -33.03
C MET A 64 -25.73 4.73 -32.12
N VAL A 65 -26.81 4.59 -31.36
CA VAL A 65 -27.33 5.64 -30.47
C VAL A 65 -27.41 5.16 -29.03
N GLY A 66 -27.20 6.05 -28.06
CA GLY A 66 -27.33 5.73 -26.63
C GLY A 66 -26.35 4.65 -26.18
N GLY A 67 -26.85 3.62 -25.46
CA GLY A 67 -26.02 2.52 -24.96
C GLY A 67 -25.35 1.70 -26.07
N ILE A 68 -25.97 1.60 -27.26
CA ILE A 68 -25.40 0.86 -28.41
C ILE A 68 -24.13 1.55 -28.89
N LEU A 69 -24.10 2.89 -28.94
CA LEU A 69 -22.90 3.65 -29.33
C LEU A 69 -21.71 3.35 -28.40
N ILE A 70 -21.97 3.27 -27.10
CA ILE A 70 -20.94 3.07 -26.08
C ILE A 70 -20.41 1.63 -26.13
N GLU A 71 -21.31 0.65 -26.18
CA GLU A 71 -20.97 -0.77 -26.20
C GLU A 71 -20.32 -1.18 -27.52
N HIS A 72 -20.97 -0.89 -28.65
CA HIS A 72 -20.46 -1.25 -29.96
C HIS A 72 -19.19 -0.46 -30.31
N GLY A 73 -19.14 0.83 -29.94
CA GLY A 73 -17.92 1.63 -30.07
C GLY A 73 -16.74 1.03 -29.31
N HIS A 74 -16.95 0.53 -28.09
CA HIS A 74 -15.92 -0.20 -27.34
C HIS A 74 -15.45 -1.46 -28.08
N ARG A 75 -16.35 -2.24 -28.71
CA ARG A 75 -15.98 -3.41 -29.53
C ARG A 75 -15.12 -3.03 -30.74
N LEU A 76 -15.47 -1.96 -31.44
CA LEU A 76 -14.72 -1.47 -32.60
C LEU A 76 -13.30 -0.99 -32.20
N ILE A 77 -13.19 -0.27 -31.07
CA ILE A 77 -11.88 0.10 -30.51
C ILE A 77 -11.09 -1.16 -30.15
N GLY A 78 -11.74 -2.16 -29.56
CA GLY A 78 -11.12 -3.45 -29.21
C GLY A 78 -10.57 -4.20 -30.41
N ALA A 79 -11.34 -4.27 -31.50
CA ALA A 79 -10.89 -4.85 -32.76
C ALA A 79 -9.70 -4.07 -33.36
N GLY A 80 -9.74 -2.73 -33.32
CA GLY A 80 -8.63 -1.88 -33.74
C GLY A 80 -7.35 -2.14 -32.95
N VAL A 81 -7.45 -2.23 -31.62
CA VAL A 81 -6.32 -2.58 -30.75
C VAL A 81 -5.79 -3.98 -31.05
N GLY A 82 -6.66 -4.95 -31.36
CA GLY A 82 -6.27 -6.28 -31.81
C GLY A 82 -5.42 -6.24 -33.10
N LEU A 83 -5.85 -5.48 -34.10
CA LEU A 83 -5.11 -5.31 -35.36
C LEU A 83 -3.77 -4.60 -35.16
N LEU A 84 -3.74 -3.54 -34.34
CA LEU A 84 -2.49 -2.87 -33.98
C LEU A 84 -1.52 -3.82 -33.27
N THR A 85 -2.02 -4.66 -32.36
CA THR A 85 -1.21 -5.63 -31.63
C THR A 85 -0.66 -6.72 -32.55
N LEU A 86 -1.46 -7.21 -33.51
CA LEU A 86 -1.01 -8.13 -34.54
C LEU A 86 0.12 -7.53 -35.38
N ALA A 87 -0.06 -6.29 -35.84
CA ALA A 87 0.96 -5.58 -36.61
C ALA A 87 2.25 -5.39 -35.80
N VAL A 88 2.18 -5.02 -34.51
CA VAL A 88 3.35 -4.97 -33.62
C VAL A 88 4.03 -6.33 -33.52
N ALA A 89 3.27 -7.41 -33.29
CA ALA A 89 3.83 -8.76 -33.12
C ALA A 89 4.55 -9.24 -34.39
N VAL A 90 3.94 -9.06 -35.57
CA VAL A 90 4.54 -9.39 -36.87
C VAL A 90 5.79 -8.54 -37.11
N TRP A 91 5.72 -7.23 -36.85
CA TRP A 91 6.85 -6.33 -37.07
C TRP A 91 8.03 -6.66 -36.13
N LEU A 92 7.76 -6.97 -34.86
CA LEU A 92 8.79 -7.47 -33.94
C LEU A 92 9.43 -8.76 -34.42
N TRP A 93 8.63 -9.68 -34.96
CA TRP A 93 9.10 -10.97 -35.47
C TRP A 93 10.07 -10.81 -36.65
N ILE A 94 9.75 -9.90 -37.56
CA ILE A 94 10.53 -9.64 -38.77
C ILE A 94 11.77 -8.79 -38.48
N ALA A 95 11.62 -7.73 -37.67
CA ALA A 95 12.62 -6.66 -37.58
C ALA A 95 13.47 -6.65 -36.28
N ASP A 96 13.00 -7.21 -35.16
CA ASP A 96 13.77 -7.16 -33.90
C ASP A 96 14.61 -8.42 -33.70
N PRO A 97 15.93 -8.34 -33.45
CA PRO A 97 16.78 -9.51 -33.26
C PRO A 97 16.59 -10.20 -31.90
N ARG A 98 15.96 -9.54 -30.91
CA ARG A 98 15.83 -10.06 -29.54
C ARG A 98 14.68 -11.07 -29.45
N GLY A 99 15.00 -12.36 -29.41
CA GLY A 99 14.00 -13.45 -29.38
C GLY A 99 12.98 -13.34 -28.24
N TRP A 100 13.39 -12.89 -27.05
CA TRP A 100 12.47 -12.69 -25.92
C TRP A 100 11.45 -11.56 -26.17
N LEU A 101 11.82 -10.52 -26.93
CA LEU A 101 10.91 -9.42 -27.27
C LEU A 101 9.90 -9.84 -28.35
N ARG A 102 10.31 -10.73 -29.28
CA ARG A 102 9.39 -11.37 -30.23
C ARG A 102 8.29 -12.14 -29.51
N TRP A 103 8.69 -12.97 -28.54
CA TRP A 103 7.75 -13.71 -27.69
C TRP A 103 6.86 -12.78 -26.86
N LEU A 104 7.38 -11.65 -26.38
CA LEU A 104 6.55 -10.65 -25.69
C LEU A 104 5.44 -10.10 -26.59
N GLY A 105 5.73 -9.86 -27.88
CA GLY A 105 4.73 -9.48 -28.89
C GLY A 105 3.68 -10.57 -29.14
N VAL A 106 4.11 -11.83 -29.25
CA VAL A 106 3.19 -12.99 -29.40
C VAL A 106 2.30 -13.16 -28.17
N ILE A 107 2.84 -12.99 -26.97
CA ILE A 107 2.07 -13.03 -25.72
C ILE A 107 1.04 -11.89 -25.71
N ALA A 108 1.40 -10.70 -26.19
CA ALA A 108 0.44 -9.59 -26.31
C ALA A 108 -0.69 -9.91 -27.28
N LEU A 109 -0.37 -10.51 -28.42
CA LEU A 109 -1.37 -10.97 -29.39
C LEU A 109 -2.30 -12.04 -28.80
N GLY A 110 -1.75 -13.04 -28.11
CA GLY A 110 -2.54 -14.05 -27.42
C GLY A 110 -3.46 -13.44 -26.35
N ALA A 111 -2.94 -12.50 -25.55
CA ALA A 111 -3.70 -11.83 -24.50
C ALA A 111 -4.87 -11.00 -25.05
N VAL A 112 -4.70 -10.28 -26.18
CA VAL A 112 -5.80 -9.50 -26.78
C VAL A 112 -6.88 -10.40 -27.40
N ILE A 113 -6.50 -11.56 -27.96
CA ILE A 113 -7.46 -12.56 -28.46
C ILE A 113 -8.29 -13.12 -27.30
N VAL A 114 -7.64 -13.54 -26.21
CA VAL A 114 -8.32 -14.02 -25.00
C VAL A 114 -9.23 -12.93 -24.43
N GLN A 115 -8.77 -11.67 -24.41
CA GLN A 115 -9.60 -10.52 -24.02
C GLN A 115 -10.86 -10.37 -24.87
N GLY A 116 -10.74 -10.48 -26.20
CA GLY A 116 -11.88 -10.43 -27.12
C GLY A 116 -12.89 -11.55 -26.88
N ILE A 117 -12.40 -12.79 -26.70
CA ILE A 117 -13.24 -13.96 -26.40
C ILE A 117 -13.96 -13.78 -25.06
N LEU A 118 -13.24 -13.41 -23.99
CA LEU A 118 -13.85 -13.14 -22.68
C LEU A 118 -14.87 -12.00 -22.75
N GLY A 119 -14.57 -10.94 -23.52
CA GLY A 119 -15.45 -9.82 -23.75
C GLY A 119 -16.76 -10.21 -24.46
N GLY A 120 -16.70 -11.15 -25.40
CA GLY A 120 -17.88 -11.74 -26.05
C GLY A 120 -18.67 -12.69 -25.14
N LEU A 121 -17.97 -13.63 -24.50
CA LEU A 121 -18.58 -14.61 -23.61
C LEU A 121 -19.32 -13.98 -22.43
N ARG A 122 -18.79 -12.90 -21.84
CA ARG A 122 -19.47 -12.21 -20.74
C ARG A 122 -20.79 -11.53 -21.15
N VAL A 123 -20.96 -11.22 -22.45
CA VAL A 123 -22.21 -10.68 -23.00
C VAL A 123 -23.21 -11.81 -23.26
N VAL A 124 -22.78 -12.90 -23.90
CA VAL A 124 -23.66 -14.03 -24.25
C VAL A 124 -24.09 -14.84 -23.04
N LEU A 125 -23.17 -15.07 -22.08
CA LEU A 125 -23.43 -15.87 -20.88
C LEU A 125 -23.96 -15.04 -19.70
N VAL A 126 -23.99 -13.71 -19.83
CA VAL A 126 -24.46 -12.75 -18.79
C VAL A 126 -23.84 -13.05 -17.41
N GLU A 127 -22.53 -13.31 -17.38
CA GLU A 127 -21.84 -13.79 -16.17
C GLU A 127 -20.92 -12.69 -15.61
N ARG A 128 -21.11 -12.36 -14.32
CA ARG A 128 -20.43 -11.22 -13.66
C ARG A 128 -18.97 -11.50 -13.34
N THR A 129 -18.61 -12.75 -13.06
CA THR A 129 -17.23 -13.18 -12.80
C THR A 129 -16.37 -12.99 -14.06
N LEU A 130 -16.86 -13.36 -15.24
CA LEU A 130 -16.23 -13.14 -16.53
C LEU A 130 -16.02 -11.65 -16.79
N ALA A 131 -16.97 -10.79 -16.39
CA ALA A 131 -16.78 -9.35 -16.47
C ALA A 131 -15.64 -8.84 -15.57
N VAL A 132 -15.52 -9.36 -14.35
CA VAL A 132 -14.41 -9.04 -13.43
C VAL A 132 -13.07 -9.55 -13.98
N VAL A 133 -13.02 -10.79 -14.46
CA VAL A 133 -11.82 -11.40 -15.05
C VAL A 133 -11.39 -10.65 -16.31
N HIS A 134 -12.34 -10.31 -17.17
CA HIS A 134 -12.10 -9.48 -18.36
C HIS A 134 -11.51 -8.12 -17.99
N ALA A 135 -12.09 -7.42 -17.01
CA ALA A 135 -11.58 -6.13 -16.53
C ALA A 135 -10.17 -6.23 -15.92
N ALA A 136 -9.86 -7.30 -15.19
CA ALA A 136 -8.53 -7.53 -14.63
C ALA A 136 -7.49 -7.80 -15.72
N LEU A 137 -7.80 -8.70 -16.66
CA LEU A 137 -6.91 -9.03 -17.76
C LEU A 137 -6.72 -7.84 -18.73
N ALA A 138 -7.69 -6.92 -18.86
CA ALA A 138 -7.53 -5.68 -19.62
C ALA A 138 -6.40 -4.79 -19.05
N GLN A 139 -6.28 -4.69 -17.73
CA GLN A 139 -5.19 -3.94 -17.07
C GLN A 139 -3.83 -4.62 -17.28
N ALA A 140 -3.79 -5.95 -17.21
CA ALA A 140 -2.58 -6.71 -17.49
C ALA A 140 -2.15 -6.57 -18.97
N PHE A 141 -3.09 -6.62 -19.90
CA PHE A 141 -2.84 -6.39 -21.32
C PHE A 141 -2.34 -4.96 -21.57
N PHE A 142 -2.93 -3.95 -20.93
CA PHE A 142 -2.42 -2.59 -21.01
C PHE A 142 -0.97 -2.48 -20.53
N ALA A 143 -0.64 -3.05 -19.37
CA ALA A 143 0.74 -3.12 -18.86
C ALA A 143 1.70 -3.84 -19.83
N LEU A 144 1.22 -4.86 -20.53
CA LEU A 144 1.99 -5.58 -21.54
C LEU A 144 2.29 -4.70 -22.77
N THR A 145 1.31 -3.96 -23.29
CA THR A 145 1.53 -3.02 -24.40
C THR A 145 2.50 -1.89 -24.03
N VAL A 146 2.42 -1.37 -22.79
CA VAL A 146 3.38 -0.39 -22.25
C VAL A 146 4.79 -1.01 -22.15
N SER A 147 4.90 -2.28 -21.77
CA SER A 147 6.19 -2.98 -21.73
C SER A 147 6.82 -3.11 -23.13
N VAL A 148 6.04 -3.48 -24.14
CA VAL A 148 6.50 -3.54 -25.54
C VAL A 148 6.95 -2.16 -26.03
N ALA A 149 6.16 -1.11 -25.75
CA ALA A 149 6.54 0.27 -26.08
C ALA A 149 7.84 0.71 -25.38
N PHE A 150 8.04 0.31 -24.11
CA PHE A 150 9.27 0.58 -23.38
C PHE A 150 10.48 -0.13 -24.00
N PHE A 151 10.38 -1.42 -24.33
CA PHE A 151 11.53 -2.19 -24.85
C PHE A 151 11.87 -1.92 -26.32
N THR A 152 10.94 -1.34 -27.06
CA THR A 152 11.18 -0.83 -28.42
C THR A 152 11.81 0.57 -28.43
N SER A 153 11.72 1.33 -27.32
CA SER A 153 12.34 2.65 -27.17
C SER A 153 13.88 2.59 -27.12
N ASP A 154 14.53 3.75 -27.30
CA ASP A 154 15.98 3.88 -27.19
C ASP A 154 16.49 3.46 -25.80
N GLU A 155 15.81 3.90 -24.74
CA GLU A 155 16.06 3.48 -23.34
C GLU A 155 15.88 1.96 -23.17
N GLY A 156 14.94 1.38 -23.94
CA GLY A 156 14.68 -0.05 -24.05
C GLY A 156 15.83 -0.85 -24.67
N ARG A 157 16.71 -0.20 -25.44
CA ARG A 157 17.82 -0.82 -26.18
C ARG A 157 19.18 -0.57 -25.52
N GLU A 158 19.38 0.57 -24.86
CA GLU A 158 20.61 0.91 -24.12
C GLU A 158 21.00 -0.17 -23.10
N GLY A 159 22.27 -0.59 -23.05
CA GLY A 159 22.78 -1.50 -22.01
C GLY A 159 22.66 -0.88 -20.59
N PRO A 160 22.62 -1.70 -19.52
CA PRO A 160 22.46 -1.19 -18.16
C PRO A 160 23.61 -0.26 -17.77
N PRO A 161 23.35 0.98 -17.31
CA PRO A 161 24.38 1.84 -16.75
C PRO A 161 25.03 1.19 -15.52
N GLN A 162 26.36 1.15 -15.49
CA GLN A 162 27.14 0.44 -14.46
C GLN A 162 27.42 1.31 -13.22
N ALA A 163 26.42 2.00 -12.68
CA ALA A 163 26.60 2.72 -11.42
C ALA A 163 26.15 1.83 -10.24
N PRO A 164 27.06 1.37 -9.37
CA PRO A 164 26.68 0.64 -8.17
C PRO A 164 25.93 1.59 -7.22
N VAL A 165 24.63 1.34 -7.03
CA VAL A 165 23.80 2.08 -6.08
C VAL A 165 23.57 1.21 -4.86
N THR A 166 23.95 1.72 -3.68
CA THR A 166 23.85 1.05 -2.38
C THR A 166 22.42 0.64 -1.98
N ASP A 167 21.39 1.19 -2.65
CA ASP A 167 19.97 0.96 -2.36
C ASP A 167 19.22 0.09 -3.40
N ALA A 168 19.95 -0.47 -4.37
CA ALA A 168 19.38 -1.16 -5.53
C ALA A 168 18.37 -2.28 -5.17
N VAL A 169 18.73 -3.15 -4.22
CA VAL A 169 17.92 -4.32 -3.86
C VAL A 169 16.58 -3.91 -3.22
N VAL A 170 16.62 -2.92 -2.32
CA VAL A 170 15.42 -2.45 -1.62
C VAL A 170 14.50 -1.75 -2.61
N LEU A 171 15.06 -0.89 -3.47
CA LEU A 171 14.26 -0.16 -4.46
C LEU A 171 13.59 -1.09 -5.47
N ARG A 172 14.28 -2.15 -5.91
CA ARG A 172 13.70 -3.18 -6.79
C ARG A 172 12.52 -3.91 -6.15
N ARG A 173 12.70 -4.39 -4.92
CA ARG A 173 11.63 -5.08 -4.18
C ARG A 173 10.45 -4.15 -3.93
N LEU A 174 10.72 -2.89 -3.57
CA LEU A 174 9.68 -1.91 -3.31
C LEU A 174 8.92 -1.55 -4.59
N ALA A 175 9.60 -1.32 -5.72
CA ALA A 175 8.96 -1.02 -6.99
C ALA A 175 8.06 -2.18 -7.46
N LEU A 176 8.53 -3.43 -7.36
CA LEU A 176 7.72 -4.61 -7.64
C LEU A 176 6.51 -4.74 -6.72
N LEU A 177 6.71 -4.55 -5.41
CA LEU A 177 5.63 -4.59 -4.42
C LEU A 177 4.57 -3.53 -4.74
N THR A 178 4.99 -2.29 -5.01
CA THR A 178 4.08 -1.20 -5.38
C THR A 178 3.28 -1.54 -6.64
N MET A 179 3.94 -2.05 -7.69
CA MET A 179 3.27 -2.45 -8.92
C MET A 179 2.23 -3.56 -8.68
N GLY A 180 2.60 -4.58 -7.89
CA GLY A 180 1.68 -5.65 -7.49
C GLY A 180 0.49 -5.16 -6.67
N CYS A 181 0.72 -4.25 -5.71
CA CYS A 181 -0.34 -3.63 -4.92
C CYS A 181 -1.30 -2.80 -5.80
N ILE A 182 -0.78 -2.00 -6.73
CA ILE A 182 -1.63 -1.21 -7.64
C ILE A 182 -2.50 -2.15 -8.49
N TYR A 183 -1.92 -3.20 -9.06
CA TYR A 183 -2.66 -4.17 -9.87
C TYR A 183 -3.76 -4.89 -9.05
N LEU A 184 -3.44 -5.34 -7.84
CA LEU A 184 -4.42 -5.97 -6.94
C LEU A 184 -5.54 -4.99 -6.55
N GLN A 185 -5.22 -3.72 -6.28
CA GLN A 185 -6.23 -2.68 -6.05
C GLN A 185 -7.15 -2.48 -7.26
N SER A 186 -6.63 -2.56 -8.48
CA SER A 186 -7.43 -2.51 -9.71
C SER A 186 -8.39 -3.71 -9.82
N MET A 187 -7.96 -4.91 -9.41
CA MET A 187 -8.82 -6.10 -9.35
C MET A 187 -9.95 -5.95 -8.32
N ILE A 188 -9.64 -5.49 -7.10
CA ILE A 188 -10.65 -5.20 -6.07
C ILE A 188 -11.62 -4.12 -6.57
N GLY A 189 -11.12 -3.10 -7.26
CA GLY A 189 -11.96 -2.08 -7.89
C GLY A 189 -12.84 -2.63 -9.02
N ALA A 190 -12.40 -3.63 -9.77
CA ALA A 190 -13.22 -4.31 -10.77
C ALA A 190 -14.37 -5.09 -10.12
N VAL A 191 -14.10 -5.83 -9.04
CA VAL A 191 -15.14 -6.48 -8.23
C VAL A 191 -16.18 -5.45 -7.79
N LEU A 192 -15.74 -4.34 -7.17
CA LEU A 192 -16.64 -3.27 -6.71
C LEU A 192 -17.54 -2.72 -7.81
N ARG A 193 -17.01 -2.48 -9.01
CA ARG A 193 -17.82 -1.91 -10.11
C ARG A 193 -18.82 -2.90 -10.71
N HIS A 194 -18.49 -4.20 -10.76
CA HIS A 194 -19.34 -5.21 -11.39
C HIS A 194 -20.32 -5.88 -10.42
N THR A 195 -20.00 -5.94 -9.12
CA THR A 195 -20.88 -6.56 -8.11
C THR A 195 -21.57 -5.53 -7.21
N GLY A 196 -21.04 -4.31 -7.11
CA GLY A 196 -21.47 -3.32 -6.13
C GLY A 196 -20.95 -3.59 -4.70
N GLY A 197 -20.33 -4.74 -4.45
CA GLY A 197 -19.80 -5.16 -3.15
C GLY A 197 -18.30 -4.92 -2.98
N GLY A 198 -17.79 -5.04 -1.75
CA GLY A 198 -16.35 -4.95 -1.49
C GLY A 198 -15.79 -3.53 -1.36
N LEU A 199 -16.64 -2.52 -1.12
CA LEU A 199 -16.21 -1.14 -0.89
C LEU A 199 -15.21 -1.03 0.26
N GLY A 200 -15.47 -1.69 1.40
CA GLY A 200 -14.55 -1.72 2.55
C GLY A 200 -13.17 -2.25 2.17
N ALA A 201 -13.12 -3.39 1.46
CA ALA A 201 -11.87 -3.97 0.96
C ALA A 201 -11.12 -3.01 0.02
N HIS A 202 -11.86 -2.33 -0.89
CA HIS A 202 -11.29 -1.34 -1.80
C HIS A 202 -10.67 -0.16 -1.06
N LEU A 203 -11.31 0.34 0.01
CA LEU A 203 -10.80 1.49 0.78
C LEU A 203 -9.62 1.13 1.68
N ILE A 204 -9.71 0.00 2.39
CA ILE A 204 -8.61 -0.48 3.26
C ILE A 204 -7.37 -0.73 2.42
N PHE A 205 -7.51 -1.42 1.28
CA PHE A 205 -6.37 -1.73 0.43
C PHE A 205 -5.85 -0.50 -0.33
N ALA A 206 -6.72 0.49 -0.65
CA ALA A 206 -6.27 1.79 -1.18
C ALA A 206 -5.29 2.49 -0.24
N LEU A 207 -5.49 2.41 1.08
CA LEU A 207 -4.57 3.01 2.06
C LEU A 207 -3.22 2.29 2.10
N VAL A 208 -3.21 0.96 1.93
CA VAL A 208 -1.97 0.19 1.76
C VAL A 208 -1.24 0.66 0.50
N VAL A 209 -1.94 0.73 -0.64
CA VAL A 209 -1.36 1.19 -1.91
C VAL A 209 -0.81 2.61 -1.79
N ALA A 210 -1.57 3.53 -1.21
CA ALA A 210 -1.14 4.91 -0.98
C ALA A 210 0.12 4.97 -0.11
N THR A 211 0.18 4.19 0.96
CA THR A 211 1.35 4.12 1.86
C THR A 211 2.59 3.65 1.13
N VAL A 212 2.48 2.56 0.35
CA VAL A 212 3.63 2.00 -0.38
C VAL A 212 4.09 2.95 -1.50
N ILE A 213 3.17 3.63 -2.20
CA ILE A 213 3.50 4.65 -3.21
C ILE A 213 4.21 5.86 -2.57
N VAL A 214 3.66 6.43 -1.50
CA VAL A 214 4.27 7.57 -0.79
C VAL A 214 5.67 7.20 -0.30
N TYR A 215 5.83 5.97 0.19
CA TYR A 215 7.14 5.47 0.63
C TYR A 215 8.14 5.33 -0.53
N LEU A 216 7.72 4.72 -1.65
CA LEU A 216 8.55 4.57 -2.85
C LEU A 216 8.95 5.93 -3.44
N THR A 217 7.97 6.79 -3.72
CA THR A 217 8.19 8.13 -4.25
C THR A 217 9.05 8.96 -3.31
N GLY A 218 8.74 8.96 -2.01
CA GLY A 218 9.53 9.67 -1.01
C GLY A 218 10.99 9.19 -0.94
N ARG A 219 11.23 7.88 -1.11
CA ARG A 219 12.59 7.31 -1.14
C ARG A 219 13.34 7.74 -2.39
N ILE A 220 12.71 7.67 -3.58
CA ILE A 220 13.31 8.12 -4.85
C ILE A 220 13.66 9.61 -4.78
N LEU A 221 12.71 10.45 -4.36
CA LEU A 221 12.89 11.90 -4.28
C LEU A 221 13.91 12.34 -3.22
N ARG A 222 14.26 11.48 -2.26
CA ARG A 222 15.27 11.78 -1.23
C ARG A 222 16.64 11.24 -1.58
N ASN A 223 16.71 10.00 -2.05
CA ASN A 223 17.97 9.25 -2.17
C ASN A 223 18.51 9.17 -3.61
N HIS A 224 17.70 9.49 -4.62
CA HIS A 224 18.03 9.31 -6.05
C HIS A 224 17.75 10.55 -6.88
N ARG A 225 17.95 11.75 -6.30
CA ARG A 225 17.71 13.05 -6.98
C ARG A 225 18.59 13.26 -8.21
N ASP A 226 19.74 12.62 -8.23
CA ASP A 226 20.74 12.57 -9.29
C ASP A 226 20.30 11.73 -10.51
N LEU A 227 19.24 10.93 -10.36
CA LEU A 227 18.72 10.05 -11.42
C LEU A 227 17.37 10.58 -11.94
N PRO A 228 17.35 11.55 -12.87
CA PRO A 228 16.10 12.15 -13.38
C PRO A 228 15.17 11.11 -14.03
N ARG A 229 15.74 10.04 -14.61
CA ARG A 229 14.98 8.89 -15.16
C ARG A 229 14.10 8.19 -14.11
N LEU A 230 14.46 8.25 -12.82
CA LEU A 230 13.67 7.72 -11.69
C LEU A 230 12.83 8.80 -11.01
N VAL A 231 13.37 10.01 -10.85
CA VAL A 231 12.70 11.13 -10.17
C VAL A 231 11.40 11.52 -10.87
N LEU A 232 11.43 11.67 -12.20
CA LEU A 232 10.25 12.14 -12.94
C LEU A 232 9.08 11.15 -12.86
N PRO A 233 9.22 9.84 -13.16
CA PRO A 233 8.15 8.88 -12.95
C PRO A 233 7.74 8.74 -11.48
N GLY A 234 8.68 8.83 -10.54
CA GLY A 234 8.38 8.79 -9.10
C GLY A 234 7.49 9.95 -8.67
N ALA A 235 7.80 11.17 -9.12
CA ALA A 235 6.98 12.36 -8.89
C ALA A 235 5.62 12.27 -9.58
N LEU A 236 5.58 11.83 -10.84
CA LEU A 236 4.35 11.60 -11.59
C LEU A 236 3.44 10.59 -10.88
N LEU A 237 3.99 9.47 -10.39
CA LEU A 237 3.24 8.47 -9.63
C LEU A 237 2.66 9.06 -8.34
N GLY A 238 3.41 9.91 -7.64
CA GLY A 238 2.93 10.62 -6.45
C GLY A 238 1.82 11.62 -6.77
N GLY A 239 1.93 12.35 -7.89
CA GLY A 239 0.87 13.25 -8.37
C GLY A 239 -0.40 12.51 -8.78
N LEU A 240 -0.26 11.41 -9.53
CA LEU A 240 -1.37 10.54 -9.92
C LEU A 240 -2.06 9.93 -8.69
N LEU A 241 -1.33 9.59 -7.62
CA LEU A 241 -1.94 9.13 -6.37
C LEU A 241 -2.88 10.20 -5.78
N ILE A 242 -2.48 11.47 -5.76
CA ILE A 242 -3.33 12.56 -5.25
C ILE A 242 -4.61 12.64 -6.09
N VAL A 243 -4.48 12.63 -7.42
CA VAL A 243 -5.63 12.64 -8.34
C VAL A 243 -6.52 11.41 -8.10
N GLN A 244 -5.95 10.22 -7.93
CA GLN A 244 -6.69 8.99 -7.68
C GLN A 244 -7.49 9.03 -6.39
N LEU A 245 -6.91 9.59 -5.31
CA LEU A 245 -7.58 9.75 -4.02
C LEU A 245 -8.73 10.76 -4.12
N LEU A 246 -8.54 11.89 -4.81
CA LEU A 246 -9.59 12.88 -5.05
C LEU A 246 -10.75 12.29 -5.87
N LEU A 247 -10.44 11.60 -6.97
CA LEU A 247 -11.44 10.90 -7.79
C LEU A 247 -12.11 9.75 -7.01
N GLY A 248 -11.37 9.08 -6.12
CA GLY A 248 -11.92 8.03 -5.27
C GLY A 248 -12.93 8.58 -4.27
N LEU A 249 -12.56 9.63 -3.53
CA LEU A 249 -13.44 10.32 -2.59
C LEU A 249 -14.67 10.91 -3.30
N GLY A 250 -14.48 11.53 -4.47
CA GLY A 250 -15.58 12.01 -5.29
C GLY A 250 -16.52 10.88 -5.74
N SER A 251 -15.97 9.71 -6.07
CA SER A 251 -16.77 8.54 -6.50
C SER A 251 -17.59 8.01 -5.33
N ILE A 252 -16.99 7.95 -4.14
CA ILE A 252 -17.68 7.51 -2.90
C ILE A 252 -18.81 8.46 -2.57
N TRP A 253 -18.51 9.76 -2.54
CA TRP A 253 -19.49 10.81 -2.27
C TRP A 253 -20.67 10.72 -3.25
N SER A 254 -20.37 10.69 -4.55
CA SER A 254 -21.41 10.71 -5.58
C SER A 254 -22.27 9.45 -5.64
N ARG A 255 -21.71 8.28 -5.30
CA ARG A 255 -22.37 6.98 -5.55
C ARG A 255 -22.95 6.33 -4.28
N PHE A 256 -22.36 6.59 -3.12
CA PHE A 256 -22.70 5.88 -1.88
C PHE A 256 -23.18 6.80 -0.76
N VAL A 257 -22.90 8.12 -0.82
CA VAL A 257 -23.27 9.07 0.23
C VAL A 257 -24.47 9.91 -0.18
N THR A 258 -24.43 10.48 -1.38
CA THR A 258 -25.49 11.37 -1.87
C THR A 258 -26.66 10.56 -2.45
N PRO A 259 -27.93 10.94 -2.18
CA PRO A 259 -29.09 10.33 -2.83
C PRO A 259 -28.96 10.40 -4.36
N ALA A 260 -29.27 9.29 -5.05
CA ALA A 260 -29.05 9.17 -6.50
C ALA A 260 -29.76 10.25 -7.33
N ALA A 261 -30.89 10.79 -6.85
CA ALA A 261 -31.63 11.85 -7.52
C ALA A 261 -30.93 13.22 -7.48
N ALA A 262 -30.00 13.44 -6.54
CA ALA A 262 -29.34 14.72 -6.34
C ALA A 262 -28.04 14.89 -7.14
N VAL A 263 -27.50 13.83 -7.74
CA VAL A 263 -26.27 13.90 -8.54
C VAL A 263 -26.56 13.57 -10.00
N PRO A 264 -26.22 14.46 -10.97
CA PRO A 264 -26.41 14.16 -12.39
C PRO A 264 -25.68 12.89 -12.81
N ALA A 265 -26.37 11.99 -13.52
CA ALA A 265 -25.79 10.70 -13.96
C ALA A 265 -24.49 10.87 -14.77
N ARG A 266 -24.42 11.89 -15.64
CA ARG A 266 -23.22 12.22 -16.42
C ARG A 266 -22.01 12.52 -15.54
N PHE A 267 -22.22 13.18 -14.41
CA PHE A 267 -21.15 13.50 -13.46
C PHE A 267 -20.61 12.24 -12.80
N MET A 268 -21.48 11.36 -12.29
CA MET A 268 -21.09 10.07 -11.69
C MET A 268 -20.31 9.18 -12.67
N VAL A 269 -20.80 9.06 -13.91
CA VAL A 269 -20.15 8.27 -14.96
C VAL A 269 -18.77 8.83 -15.28
N THR A 270 -18.66 10.16 -15.43
CA THR A 270 -17.38 10.82 -15.72
C THR A 270 -16.38 10.56 -14.59
N LEU A 271 -16.81 10.77 -13.34
CA LEU A 271 -15.93 10.69 -12.19
C LEU A 271 -15.43 9.24 -11.97
N THR A 272 -16.32 8.25 -12.04
CA THR A 272 -15.94 6.83 -11.92
C THR A 272 -15.06 6.36 -13.08
N THR A 273 -15.30 6.85 -14.30
CA THR A 273 -14.47 6.52 -15.48
C THR A 273 -13.08 7.13 -15.35
N LEU A 274 -12.98 8.40 -14.94
CA LEU A 274 -11.70 9.05 -14.68
C LEU A 274 -10.93 8.35 -13.57
N HIS A 275 -11.61 7.85 -12.54
CA HIS A 275 -10.98 7.06 -11.47
C HIS A 275 -10.35 5.76 -12.00
N VAL A 276 -10.99 5.08 -12.96
CA VAL A 276 -10.41 3.91 -13.63
C VAL A 276 -9.22 4.31 -14.51
N ALA A 277 -9.35 5.39 -15.26
CA ALA A 277 -8.31 5.91 -16.14
C ALA A 277 -7.04 6.28 -15.36
N ALA A 278 -7.18 7.04 -14.26
CA ALA A 278 -6.07 7.42 -13.40
C ALA A 278 -5.41 6.19 -12.75
N GLY A 279 -6.19 5.18 -12.33
CA GLY A 279 -5.65 3.92 -11.83
C GLY A 279 -4.82 3.16 -12.86
N ALA A 280 -5.25 3.12 -14.12
CA ALA A 280 -4.49 2.52 -15.22
C ALA A 280 -3.18 3.28 -15.48
N LEU A 281 -3.20 4.62 -15.47
CA LEU A 281 -2.00 5.45 -15.60
C LEU A 281 -1.02 5.26 -14.44
N MET A 282 -1.51 5.07 -13.21
CA MET A 282 -0.67 4.73 -12.06
C MET A 282 0.05 3.39 -12.27
N LEU A 283 -0.66 2.37 -12.76
CA LEU A 283 -0.08 1.06 -13.08
C LEU A 283 1.01 1.18 -14.15
N ALA A 284 0.72 1.88 -15.26
CA ALA A 284 1.68 2.11 -16.34
C ALA A 284 2.92 2.89 -15.87
N THR A 285 2.72 3.95 -15.08
CA THR A 285 3.82 4.76 -14.53
C THR A 285 4.69 3.94 -13.58
N CYS A 286 4.07 3.15 -12.69
CA CYS A 286 4.80 2.28 -11.76
C CYS A 286 5.54 1.16 -12.48
N LEU A 287 4.96 0.60 -13.55
CA LEU A 287 5.62 -0.38 -14.41
C LEU A 287 6.87 0.20 -15.06
N VAL A 288 6.77 1.35 -15.73
CA VAL A 288 7.92 2.02 -16.37
C VAL A 288 9.01 2.33 -15.33
N LEU A 289 8.61 2.85 -14.16
CA LEU A 289 9.53 3.06 -13.03
C LEU A 289 10.21 1.75 -12.60
N THR A 290 9.47 0.65 -12.49
CA THR A 290 10.01 -0.66 -12.10
C THR A 290 11.00 -1.18 -13.14
N LEU A 291 10.68 -1.08 -14.43
CA LEU A 291 11.59 -1.46 -15.52
C LEU A 291 12.87 -0.63 -15.48
N ARG A 292 12.76 0.69 -15.25
CA ARG A 292 13.93 1.57 -15.08
C ARG A 292 14.78 1.20 -13.87
N VAL A 293 14.17 0.93 -12.72
CA VAL A 293 14.89 0.49 -11.52
C VAL A 293 15.65 -0.81 -11.78
N TYR A 294 15.05 -1.77 -12.47
CA TYR A 294 15.71 -3.05 -12.80
C TYR A 294 16.84 -2.91 -13.82
N ARG A 295 16.78 -1.93 -14.72
CA ARG A 295 17.84 -1.67 -15.70
C ARG A 295 18.98 -0.82 -15.16
N LEU A 296 18.66 0.23 -14.41
CA LEU A 296 19.64 1.18 -13.88
C LEU A 296 20.40 0.62 -12.68
N LEU A 297 19.79 -0.30 -11.91
CA LEU A 297 20.32 -0.75 -10.62
C LEU A 297 20.54 -2.28 -10.60
N PRO A 298 21.66 -2.78 -11.17
CA PRO A 298 21.95 -4.22 -11.19
C PRO A 298 22.12 -4.80 -9.76
N SER A 299 21.68 -6.04 -9.56
CA SER A 299 21.68 -6.73 -8.26
C SER A 299 23.07 -7.12 -7.75
N ARG A 300 24.11 -7.04 -8.60
CA ARG A 300 25.48 -7.42 -8.25
C ARG A 300 26.27 -6.15 -7.92
N VAL A 301 26.55 -5.97 -6.63
CA VAL A 301 27.61 -5.07 -6.17
C VAL A 301 28.93 -5.79 -6.44
N PRO A 302 29.83 -5.30 -7.31
CA PRO A 302 31.20 -5.79 -7.34
C PRO A 302 31.82 -5.53 -5.97
N ALA A 303 32.52 -6.52 -5.41
CA ALA A 303 33.25 -6.33 -4.16
C ALA A 303 34.37 -5.28 -4.38
N VAL A 304 34.08 -4.03 -4.05
CA VAL A 304 35.08 -2.95 -4.06
C VAL A 304 35.29 -2.48 -2.62
N GLY A 305 36.56 -2.54 -2.22
CA GLY A 305 37.06 -2.28 -0.89
C GLY A 305 36.65 -0.92 -0.32
N ARG A 306 36.64 -0.88 1.01
CA ARG A 306 36.40 0.31 1.83
C ARG A 306 37.37 1.44 1.46
N ALA A 307 36.94 2.36 0.60
CA ALA A 307 37.56 3.67 0.48
C ALA A 307 36.70 4.70 1.21
N ARG A 308 37.23 5.21 2.33
CA ARG A 308 36.73 6.40 3.03
C ARG A 308 36.61 7.55 2.03
N ARG A 309 35.42 8.11 1.84
CA ARG A 309 35.25 9.44 1.23
C ARG A 309 34.85 10.44 2.30
N ALA A 310 35.74 11.38 2.56
CA ALA A 310 35.45 12.62 3.28
C ALA A 310 34.48 13.48 2.44
N HIS A 311 33.60 14.20 3.13
CA HIS A 311 32.64 15.11 2.53
C HIS A 311 33.15 16.55 2.67
N PRO A 312 33.18 17.39 1.62
CA PRO A 312 33.41 18.81 1.79
C PRO A 312 32.15 19.51 2.29
N ILE A 313 32.34 20.43 3.23
CA ILE A 313 31.33 21.28 3.85
C ILE A 313 31.10 22.50 2.96
N GLY A 314 29.83 22.89 2.78
CA GLY A 314 29.46 24.29 2.50
C GLY A 314 28.37 24.49 1.44
N ARG A 315 27.10 24.60 1.85
CA ARG A 315 26.04 25.44 1.24
C ARG A 315 24.95 25.77 2.29
N SER A 316 25.01 26.99 2.84
CA SER A 316 24.17 27.51 3.93
C SER A 316 22.94 28.29 3.40
N GLY A 317 21.84 28.28 4.17
CA GLY A 317 20.59 29.01 3.86
C GLY A 317 19.39 28.10 3.66
N GLN A 318 19.06 27.74 2.42
CA GLN A 318 17.86 26.95 2.09
C GLN A 318 17.93 25.47 2.49
N ALA A 319 19.15 24.93 2.63
CA ALA A 319 19.38 23.56 3.10
C ALA A 319 19.08 23.38 4.61
N HIS A 320 19.22 24.44 5.40
CA HIS A 320 18.98 24.40 6.86
C HIS A 320 17.48 24.35 7.18
N ALA A 321 16.63 25.15 6.50
CA ALA A 321 15.18 25.13 6.71
C ALA A 321 14.53 23.80 6.27
N ARG A 322 14.98 23.24 5.14
CA ARG A 322 14.56 21.89 4.69
C ARG A 322 15.06 20.78 5.62
N GLY A 323 16.23 20.95 6.25
CA GLY A 323 16.72 20.07 7.31
C GLY A 323 15.84 20.11 8.54
N ARG A 324 15.51 21.31 9.04
CA ARG A 324 14.74 21.50 10.28
C ARG A 324 13.31 20.96 10.22
N LEU A 325 12.59 21.20 9.11
CA LEU A 325 11.26 20.59 8.90
C LEU A 325 11.35 19.06 8.83
N SER A 326 12.38 18.53 8.17
CA SER A 326 12.62 17.09 8.12
C SER A 326 12.90 16.51 9.51
N ASP A 327 13.58 17.26 10.38
CA ASP A 327 13.85 16.85 11.76
C ASP A 327 12.56 16.85 12.62
N PHE A 328 11.70 17.86 12.52
CA PHE A 328 10.37 17.83 13.18
C PHE A 328 9.49 16.69 12.66
N LEU A 329 9.46 16.44 11.35
CA LEU A 329 8.74 15.30 10.78
C LEU A 329 9.36 13.96 11.19
N ALA A 330 10.66 13.91 11.49
CA ALA A 330 11.28 12.71 12.02
C ALA A 330 10.83 12.41 13.47
N LEU A 331 10.55 13.46 14.27
CA LEU A 331 10.03 13.31 15.63
C LEU A 331 8.66 12.64 15.66
N THR A 332 7.79 12.88 14.68
CA THR A 332 6.45 12.27 14.64
C THR A 332 6.45 10.80 14.22
N ARG A 333 7.59 10.27 13.76
CA ARG A 333 7.78 8.87 13.33
C ARG A 333 6.65 8.39 12.39
N PRO A 334 6.47 8.98 11.19
CA PRO A 334 5.30 8.76 10.34
C PRO A 334 5.00 7.30 10.02
N ARG A 335 6.03 6.46 9.86
CA ARG A 335 5.86 5.02 9.59
C ARG A 335 5.16 4.29 10.74
N VAL A 336 5.41 4.69 11.98
CA VAL A 336 4.77 4.12 13.17
C VAL A 336 3.34 4.62 13.27
N VAL A 337 3.12 5.92 13.06
CA VAL A 337 1.78 6.53 13.05
C VAL A 337 0.88 5.85 12.02
N VAL A 338 1.37 5.59 10.80
CA VAL A 338 0.57 4.89 9.77
C VAL A 338 0.08 3.53 10.26
N MET A 339 0.91 2.76 10.98
CA MET A 339 0.45 1.47 11.53
C MET A 339 -0.62 1.63 12.62
N VAL A 340 -0.49 2.66 13.47
CA VAL A 340 -1.53 3.03 14.43
C VAL A 340 -2.85 3.38 13.71
N LEU A 341 -2.76 4.15 12.63
CA LEU A 341 -3.94 4.55 11.85
C LEU A 341 -4.60 3.36 11.15
N VAL A 342 -3.83 2.38 10.66
CA VAL A 342 -4.37 1.16 10.03
C VAL A 342 -5.15 0.32 11.04
N THR A 343 -4.64 0.12 12.26
CA THR A 343 -5.36 -0.66 13.27
C THR A 343 -6.59 0.09 13.79
N THR A 344 -6.53 1.42 13.91
CA THR A 344 -7.69 2.27 14.20
C THR A 344 -8.75 2.21 13.11
N LEU A 345 -8.35 2.26 11.84
CA LEU A 345 -9.27 2.11 10.71
C LEU A 345 -10.05 0.79 10.81
N VAL A 346 -9.36 -0.32 11.09
CA VAL A 346 -10.03 -1.62 11.23
C VAL A 346 -11.01 -1.60 12.40
N GLY A 347 -10.61 -1.07 13.56
CA GLY A 347 -11.51 -0.91 14.70
C GLY A 347 -12.73 -0.04 14.39
N PHE A 348 -12.56 1.07 13.66
CA PHE A 348 -13.64 1.93 13.21
C PHE A 348 -14.58 1.20 12.25
N TYR A 349 -14.02 0.50 11.28
CA TYR A 349 -14.79 -0.28 10.31
C TYR A 349 -15.62 -1.35 11.00
N LEU A 350 -15.03 -2.09 11.95
CA LEU A 350 -15.74 -3.12 12.71
C LEU A 350 -16.83 -2.54 13.61
N GLY A 351 -16.60 -1.37 14.23
CA GLY A 351 -17.59 -0.69 15.07
C GLY A 351 -18.70 0.03 14.29
N SER A 352 -18.56 0.20 12.98
CA SER A 352 -19.57 0.86 12.13
C SER A 352 -20.79 -0.05 11.92
N VAL A 353 -21.99 0.48 12.15
CA VAL A 353 -23.27 -0.15 11.78
C VAL A 353 -23.59 0.23 10.34
N GLY A 354 -23.80 -0.75 9.46
CA GLY A 354 -23.99 -0.50 8.03
C GLY A 354 -22.78 0.16 7.36
N ALA A 355 -23.03 1.17 6.52
CA ALA A 355 -21.98 1.90 5.82
C ALA A 355 -21.20 2.82 6.78
N PRO A 356 -19.85 2.80 6.78
CA PRO A 356 -19.06 3.69 7.63
C PRO A 356 -19.33 5.17 7.34
N ASP A 357 -19.42 5.97 8.41
CA ASP A 357 -19.37 7.43 8.31
C ASP A 357 -17.94 7.85 7.93
N TYR A 358 -17.73 8.07 6.63
CA TYR A 358 -16.41 8.38 6.08
C TYR A 358 -15.85 9.71 6.58
N LEU A 359 -16.71 10.71 6.86
CA LEU A 359 -16.25 11.98 7.39
C LEU A 359 -15.73 11.79 8.81
N ARG A 360 -16.50 11.10 9.66
CA ARG A 360 -16.07 10.78 11.02
C ARG A 360 -14.84 9.88 11.04
N LEU A 361 -14.73 8.92 10.12
CA LEU A 361 -13.54 8.10 9.96
C LEU A 361 -12.30 8.95 9.65
N VAL A 362 -12.36 9.81 8.63
CA VAL A 362 -11.23 10.66 8.24
C VAL A 362 -10.85 11.61 9.39
N SER A 363 -11.85 12.22 10.05
CA SER A 363 -11.63 13.06 11.23
C SER A 363 -10.96 12.29 12.38
N THR A 364 -11.37 11.04 12.63
CA THR A 364 -10.74 10.16 13.63
C THR A 364 -9.28 9.90 13.30
N LEU A 365 -8.97 9.58 12.04
CA LEU A 365 -7.60 9.31 11.61
C LEU A 365 -6.71 10.56 11.68
N ILE A 366 -7.24 11.75 11.35
CA ILE A 366 -6.51 13.02 11.48
C ILE A 366 -6.22 13.31 12.96
N GLY A 367 -7.24 13.31 13.80
CA GLY A 367 -7.11 13.61 15.22
C GLY A 367 -6.17 12.65 15.95
N LEU A 368 -6.32 11.34 15.71
CA LEU A 368 -5.43 10.33 16.27
C LEU A 368 -4.02 10.42 15.69
N GLY A 369 -3.87 10.71 14.39
CA GLY A 369 -2.57 10.87 13.74
C GLY A 369 -1.76 12.00 14.35
N LEU A 370 -2.41 13.14 14.62
CA LEU A 370 -1.83 14.25 15.38
C LEU A 370 -1.45 13.81 16.80
N ALA A 371 -2.40 13.27 17.56
CA ALA A 371 -2.17 12.85 18.95
C ALA A 371 -1.00 11.84 19.07
N ALA A 372 -0.99 10.81 18.21
CA ALA A 372 0.06 9.80 18.18
C ALA A 372 1.41 10.37 17.74
N GLY A 373 1.43 11.22 16.70
CA GLY A 373 2.65 11.87 16.21
C GLY A 373 3.28 12.79 17.25
N GLY A 374 2.47 13.60 17.94
CA GLY A 374 2.93 14.44 19.04
C GLY A 374 3.44 13.62 20.23
N THR A 375 2.75 12.52 20.56
CA THR A 375 3.15 11.61 21.65
C THR A 375 4.50 10.95 21.36
N LEU A 376 4.78 10.57 20.11
CA LEU A 376 6.07 10.02 19.71
C LEU A 376 7.21 11.07 19.73
N ALA A 377 6.88 12.34 19.52
CA ALA A 377 7.82 13.44 19.71
C ALA A 377 8.13 13.65 21.20
N LEU A 378 7.11 13.67 22.06
CA LEU A 378 7.25 13.78 23.51
C LEU A 378 8.01 12.60 24.12
N ASN A 379 7.76 11.38 23.64
CA ASN A 379 8.50 10.20 24.08
C ASN A 379 10.00 10.33 23.75
N GLN A 380 10.36 10.83 22.56
CA GLN A 380 11.76 11.09 22.21
C GLN A 380 12.39 12.19 23.06
N TYR A 381 11.62 13.20 23.45
CA TYR A 381 12.08 14.20 24.43
C TYR A 381 12.39 13.56 25.79
N LEU A 382 11.49 12.72 26.32
CA LEU A 382 11.69 12.02 27.60
C LEU A 382 12.84 11.00 27.56
N GLU A 383 13.09 10.39 26.40
CA GLU A 383 14.12 9.35 26.23
C GLU A 383 15.44 9.88 25.64
N GLN A 384 15.64 11.19 25.47
CA GLN A 384 16.82 11.76 24.78
C GLN A 384 18.17 11.20 25.28
N ASP A 385 18.36 11.09 26.60
CA ASP A 385 19.62 10.59 27.19
C ASP A 385 19.81 9.08 26.98
N VAL A 386 18.70 8.34 26.96
CA VAL A 386 18.72 6.89 26.71
C VAL A 386 18.96 6.61 25.24
N ASP A 387 18.32 7.38 24.36
CA ASP A 387 18.50 7.28 22.91
C ASP A 387 19.93 7.61 22.50
N ALA A 388 20.63 8.52 23.21
CA ALA A 388 22.04 8.84 22.97
C ALA A 388 22.99 7.66 23.22
N ARG A 389 22.62 6.71 24.09
CA ARG A 389 23.45 5.55 24.48
C ARG A 389 23.26 4.32 23.57
N MET A 390 22.25 4.33 22.71
CA MET A 390 21.95 3.22 21.79
C MET A 390 22.42 3.54 20.37
N GLU A 391 23.09 2.58 19.74
CA GLU A 391 23.72 2.76 18.42
C GLU A 391 22.69 3.13 17.34
N ARG A 392 21.50 2.55 17.43
CA ARG A 392 20.40 2.78 16.48
C ARG A 392 19.79 4.18 16.58
N THR A 393 19.85 4.81 17.74
CA THR A 393 19.05 6.01 18.06
C THR A 393 19.88 7.25 18.36
N ARG A 394 21.19 7.11 18.55
CA ARG A 394 22.11 8.23 18.78
C ARG A 394 22.13 9.29 17.67
N ARG A 395 21.63 8.97 16.48
CA ARG A 395 21.51 9.87 15.32
C ARG A 395 20.13 10.53 15.16
N ARG A 396 19.22 10.32 16.10
CA ARG A 396 17.91 10.99 16.12
C ARG A 396 18.07 12.50 16.33
N PRO A 397 17.11 13.34 15.91
CA PRO A 397 17.26 14.79 15.96
C PRO A 397 17.66 15.37 17.32
N LEU A 398 17.12 14.83 18.42
CA LEU A 398 17.41 15.30 19.78
C LEU A 398 18.79 14.83 20.29
N PRO A 399 19.13 13.53 20.34
CA PRO A 399 20.47 13.07 20.74
C PRO A 399 21.63 13.62 19.90
N ASP A 400 21.38 13.89 18.62
CA ASP A 400 22.38 14.40 17.67
C ASP A 400 22.48 15.94 17.71
N GLY A 401 21.72 16.61 18.59
CA GLY A 401 21.77 18.06 18.81
C GLY A 401 21.20 18.92 17.68
N ARG A 402 20.42 18.33 16.75
CA ARG A 402 19.87 19.04 15.58
C ARG A 402 18.62 19.85 15.88
N LEU A 403 17.93 19.56 16.99
CA LEU A 403 16.80 20.31 17.52
C LEU A 403 17.01 20.56 19.01
N GLU A 404 16.56 21.71 19.50
CA GLU A 404 16.60 21.96 20.94
C GLU A 404 15.51 21.15 21.67
N PRO A 405 15.79 20.61 22.88
CA PRO A 405 14.79 19.85 23.64
C PRO A 405 13.50 20.62 23.91
N ARG A 406 13.59 21.93 24.15
CA ARG A 406 12.42 22.80 24.37
C ARG A 406 11.51 22.87 23.14
N GLU A 407 12.08 22.89 21.95
CA GLU A 407 11.31 22.91 20.70
C GLU A 407 10.55 21.61 20.50
N ALA A 408 11.20 20.46 20.75
CA ALA A 408 10.55 19.16 20.65
C ALA A 408 9.44 18.99 21.69
N LEU A 409 9.64 19.51 22.91
CA LEU A 409 8.61 19.52 23.96
C LEU A 409 7.40 20.34 23.53
N LEU A 410 7.59 21.59 23.10
CA LEU A 410 6.50 22.47 22.67
C LEU A 410 5.77 21.91 21.46
N PHE A 411 6.52 21.47 20.44
CA PHE A 411 5.95 20.84 19.25
C PHE A 411 5.12 19.60 19.60
N GLY A 412 5.70 18.69 20.40
CA GLY A 412 5.02 17.48 20.82
C GLY A 412 3.75 17.77 21.63
N ALA A 413 3.82 18.73 22.57
CA ALA A 413 2.69 19.10 23.44
C ALA A 413 1.55 19.74 22.65
N VAL A 414 1.85 20.70 21.77
CA VAL A 414 0.85 21.37 20.92
C VAL A 414 0.18 20.39 19.98
N ILE A 415 0.95 19.54 19.30
CA ILE A 415 0.41 18.57 18.35
C ILE A 415 -0.44 17.49 19.07
N THR A 416 0.00 17.04 20.25
CA THR A 416 -0.75 16.06 21.05
C THR A 416 -2.05 16.65 21.58
N GLY A 417 -1.98 17.83 22.19
CA GLY A 417 -3.15 18.54 22.72
C GLY A 417 -4.13 18.92 21.62
N GLY A 418 -3.63 19.40 20.49
CA GLY A 418 -4.45 19.70 19.30
C GLY A 418 -5.16 18.47 18.76
N GLY A 419 -4.48 17.32 18.68
CA GLY A 419 -5.10 16.06 18.26
C GLY A 419 -6.20 15.58 19.22
N LEU A 420 -5.96 15.65 20.54
CA LEU A 420 -6.95 15.31 21.56
C LEU A 420 -8.17 16.24 21.54
N LEU A 421 -7.94 17.55 21.43
CA LEU A 421 -8.99 18.56 21.33
C LEU A 421 -9.81 18.36 20.05
N PHE A 422 -9.16 18.09 18.93
CA PHE A 422 -9.81 17.79 17.67
C PHE A 422 -10.71 16.56 17.77
N LEU A 423 -10.23 15.46 18.36
CA LEU A 423 -11.06 14.26 18.59
C LEU A 423 -12.28 14.57 19.47
N ALA A 424 -12.09 15.33 20.55
CA ALA A 424 -13.16 15.65 21.48
C ALA A 424 -14.27 16.49 20.83
N LEU A 425 -13.89 17.48 20.01
CA LEU A 425 -14.83 18.42 19.39
C LEU A 425 -15.45 17.91 18.09
N VAL A 426 -14.68 17.18 17.26
CA VAL A 426 -15.08 16.80 15.89
C VAL A 426 -15.55 15.35 15.79
N VAL A 427 -15.09 14.47 16.68
CA VAL A 427 -15.42 13.04 16.64
C VAL A 427 -16.33 12.65 17.79
N ASN A 428 -15.80 12.52 19.00
CA ASN A 428 -16.54 12.38 20.26
C ASN A 428 -15.59 12.34 21.46
N LEU A 429 -16.12 12.64 22.65
CA LEU A 429 -15.36 12.67 23.90
C LEU A 429 -14.80 11.30 24.31
N LEU A 430 -15.47 10.21 23.95
CA LEU A 430 -15.04 8.85 24.29
C LEU A 430 -13.73 8.48 23.58
N SER A 431 -13.64 8.69 22.27
CA SER A 431 -12.44 8.42 21.47
C SER A 431 -11.27 9.32 21.91
N ALA A 432 -11.54 10.58 22.27
CA ALA A 432 -10.55 11.48 22.85
C ALA A 432 -10.07 10.99 24.22
N GLY A 433 -10.97 10.53 25.09
CA GLY A 433 -10.64 9.97 26.41
C GLY A 433 -9.77 8.71 26.32
N VAL A 434 -10.13 7.76 25.46
CA VAL A 434 -9.32 6.55 25.23
C VAL A 434 -7.94 6.93 24.65
N THR A 435 -7.90 7.92 23.74
CA THR A 435 -6.62 8.44 23.22
C THR A 435 -5.80 9.08 24.34
N ALA A 436 -6.40 9.87 25.23
CA ALA A 436 -5.72 10.47 26.37
C ALA A 436 -5.14 9.42 27.34
N VAL A 437 -5.87 8.33 27.59
CA VAL A 437 -5.36 7.18 28.37
C VAL A 437 -4.16 6.54 27.67
N SER A 438 -4.20 6.38 26.34
CA SER A 438 -3.05 5.88 25.56
C SER A 438 -1.84 6.81 25.67
N VAL A 439 -2.02 8.11 25.46
CA VAL A 439 -0.98 9.14 25.60
C VAL A 439 -0.36 9.10 27.01
N GLY A 440 -1.21 9.15 28.04
CA GLY A 440 -0.78 9.20 29.44
C GLY A 440 -0.06 7.94 29.87
N SER A 441 -0.60 6.76 29.56
CA SER A 441 0.04 5.48 29.88
C SER A 441 1.36 5.29 29.13
N TYR A 442 1.47 5.76 27.90
CA TYR A 442 2.72 5.67 27.13
C TYR A 442 3.82 6.58 27.69
N LEU A 443 3.51 7.86 27.95
CA LEU A 443 4.49 8.86 28.39
C LEU A 443 4.84 8.74 29.88
N PHE A 444 3.85 8.56 30.75
CA PHE A 444 4.04 8.68 32.19
C PHE A 444 4.14 7.35 32.92
N LEU A 445 3.70 6.24 32.31
CA LEU A 445 3.84 4.91 32.90
C LEU A 445 4.93 4.11 32.16
N TYR A 446 4.69 3.76 30.90
CA TYR A 446 5.57 2.89 30.13
C TYR A 446 6.99 3.43 29.98
N THR A 447 7.13 4.67 29.49
CA THR A 447 8.43 5.29 29.21
C THR A 447 9.38 5.27 30.43
N PRO A 448 8.99 5.75 31.63
CA PRO A 448 9.85 5.67 32.81
C PRO A 448 10.05 4.24 33.33
N LEU A 449 9.04 3.36 33.22
CA LEU A 449 9.14 1.97 33.69
C LEU A 449 10.23 1.17 32.97
N LYS A 450 10.56 1.49 31.71
CA LYS A 450 11.62 0.82 30.94
C LYS A 450 12.96 0.74 31.66
N ARG A 451 13.29 1.72 32.52
CA ARG A 451 14.55 1.75 33.29
C ARG A 451 14.42 1.08 34.66
N LYS A 452 13.20 0.80 35.12
CA LYS A 452 12.90 0.32 36.48
C LYS A 452 12.62 -1.18 36.53
N THR A 453 11.79 -1.70 35.62
CA THR A 453 11.30 -3.08 35.68
C THR A 453 10.93 -3.63 34.30
N SER A 454 11.01 -4.95 34.14
CA SER A 454 10.56 -5.65 32.93
C SER A 454 9.05 -5.60 32.70
N LEU A 455 8.28 -5.26 33.73
CA LEU A 455 6.83 -5.01 33.64
C LEU A 455 6.48 -3.87 32.66
N CYS A 456 7.46 -3.04 32.28
CA CYS A 456 7.29 -2.08 31.20
C CYS A 456 6.77 -2.72 29.90
N SER A 457 7.10 -3.99 29.61
CA SER A 457 6.61 -4.66 28.39
C SER A 457 5.09 -4.83 28.40
N ILE A 458 4.54 -5.17 29.57
CA ILE A 458 3.08 -5.36 29.79
C ILE A 458 2.38 -4.00 29.77
N VAL A 459 2.90 -3.03 30.54
CA VAL A 459 2.32 -1.68 30.58
C VAL A 459 2.38 -1.00 29.22
N GLY A 460 3.47 -1.21 28.47
CA GLY A 460 3.65 -0.68 27.12
C GLY A 460 2.79 -1.34 26.05
N ALA A 461 2.27 -2.54 26.30
CA ALA A 461 1.32 -3.19 25.40
C ALA A 461 -0.07 -2.53 25.46
N VAL A 462 -0.44 -1.88 26.57
CA VAL A 462 -1.71 -1.16 26.71
C VAL A 462 -1.88 -0.06 25.65
N PRO A 463 -1.02 0.99 25.58
CA PRO A 463 -1.18 2.05 24.58
C PRO A 463 -1.06 1.54 23.14
N GLY A 464 -0.29 0.47 22.91
CA GLY A 464 -0.18 -0.18 21.59
C GLY A 464 -1.44 -0.94 21.15
N ALA A 465 -2.27 -1.38 22.10
CA ALA A 465 -3.50 -2.13 21.86
C ALA A 465 -4.78 -1.28 21.80
N LEU A 466 -4.71 -0.03 22.26
CA LEU A 466 -5.84 0.92 22.22
C LEU A 466 -6.23 1.47 20.83
N PRO A 467 -5.38 1.51 19.77
CA PRO A 467 -5.78 2.06 18.47
C PRO A 467 -7.09 1.51 17.88
N PRO A 468 -7.35 0.19 17.80
CA PRO A 468 -8.64 -0.31 17.33
C PRO A 468 -9.80 0.04 18.28
N VAL A 469 -9.55 0.15 19.58
CA VAL A 469 -10.55 0.59 20.57
C VAL A 469 -10.96 2.03 20.31
N ILE A 470 -9.99 2.90 20.01
CA ILE A 470 -10.24 4.30 19.64
C ILE A 470 -11.09 4.38 18.37
N GLY A 471 -10.77 3.55 17.37
CA GLY A 471 -11.56 3.44 16.14
C GLY A 471 -12.99 3.00 16.41
N TRP A 472 -13.16 1.94 17.21
CA TRP A 472 -14.47 1.43 17.60
C TRP A 472 -15.29 2.49 18.36
N ALA A 473 -14.69 3.15 19.35
CA ALA A 473 -15.31 4.22 20.11
C ALA A 473 -15.75 5.40 19.22
N ALA A 474 -14.93 5.75 18.23
CA ALA A 474 -15.25 6.80 17.27
C ALA A 474 -16.46 6.43 16.40
N ALA A 475 -16.55 5.19 15.93
CA ALA A 475 -17.65 4.71 15.09
C ALA A 475 -18.94 4.48 15.88
N ARG A 476 -18.87 3.75 17.00
CA ARG A 476 -20.02 3.23 17.76
C ARG A 476 -20.49 4.16 18.87
N GLY A 477 -19.62 5.02 19.40
CA GLY A 477 -19.92 5.87 20.56
C GLY A 477 -19.97 5.14 21.91
N GLY A 478 -19.50 3.89 21.98
CA GLY A 478 -19.46 3.07 23.20
C GLY A 478 -18.36 2.00 23.16
N LEU A 479 -18.04 1.41 24.31
CA LEU A 479 -17.04 0.34 24.45
C LEU A 479 -17.73 -1.00 24.79
N GLY A 480 -18.12 -1.74 23.76
CA GLY A 480 -18.69 -3.08 23.89
C GLY A 480 -17.62 -4.15 24.11
N ALA A 481 -18.05 -5.40 24.29
CA ALA A 481 -17.14 -6.55 24.43
C ALA A 481 -16.21 -6.70 23.22
N GLU A 482 -16.70 -6.36 22.03
CA GLU A 482 -15.99 -6.42 20.76
C GLU A 482 -14.75 -5.52 20.76
N ALA A 483 -14.87 -4.29 21.28
CA ALA A 483 -13.75 -3.36 21.40
C ALA A 483 -12.64 -3.93 22.30
N TRP A 484 -13.04 -4.60 23.40
CA TRP A 484 -12.10 -5.23 24.32
C TRP A 484 -11.49 -6.52 23.78
N VAL A 485 -12.19 -7.25 22.90
CA VAL A 485 -11.59 -8.37 22.16
C VAL A 485 -10.52 -7.85 21.19
N LEU A 486 -10.78 -6.75 20.46
CA LEU A 486 -9.77 -6.12 19.59
C LEU A 486 -8.55 -5.65 20.39
N PHE A 487 -8.78 -5.05 21.57
CA PHE A 487 -7.71 -4.71 22.51
C PHE A 487 -6.90 -5.95 22.89
N ALA A 488 -7.55 -7.02 23.34
CA ALA A 488 -6.89 -8.22 23.83
C ALA A 488 -6.05 -8.90 22.73
N ILE A 489 -6.53 -8.94 21.48
CA ILE A 489 -5.78 -9.46 20.34
C ILE A 489 -4.46 -8.70 20.15
N LEU A 490 -4.52 -7.37 20.06
CA LEU A 490 -3.31 -6.55 19.87
C LEU A 490 -2.38 -6.60 21.07
N PHE A 491 -2.94 -6.58 22.27
CA PHE A 491 -2.19 -6.65 23.52
C PHE A 491 -1.36 -7.93 23.62
N LEU A 492 -2.02 -9.08 23.43
CA LEU A 492 -1.37 -10.40 23.50
C LEU A 492 -0.38 -10.61 22.36
N TRP A 493 -0.68 -10.13 21.15
CA TRP A 493 0.24 -10.18 20.01
C TRP A 493 1.52 -9.37 20.24
N GLN A 494 1.42 -8.21 20.88
CA GLN A 494 2.55 -7.32 21.04
C GLN A 494 3.62 -7.87 21.99
N ILE A 495 3.26 -8.72 22.95
CA ILE A 495 4.21 -9.28 23.93
C ILE A 495 5.26 -10.19 23.26
N PRO A 496 4.89 -11.27 22.52
CA PRO A 496 5.87 -12.07 21.77
C PRO A 496 6.69 -11.25 20.77
N HIS A 497 6.06 -10.30 20.08
CA HIS A 497 6.72 -9.41 19.13
C HIS A 497 7.82 -8.57 19.81
N SER A 498 7.47 -7.93 20.93
CA SER A 498 8.37 -7.03 21.67
C SER A 498 9.52 -7.81 22.32
N LEU A 499 9.24 -9.01 22.85
CA LEU A 499 10.26 -9.88 23.43
C LEU A 499 11.23 -10.43 22.37
N ALA A 500 10.76 -10.71 21.15
CA ALA A 500 11.63 -11.07 20.03
C ALA A 500 12.59 -9.93 19.66
N ILE A 501 12.10 -8.68 19.60
CA ILE A 501 12.94 -7.49 19.39
C ILE A 501 13.93 -7.31 20.54
N ALA A 502 13.47 -7.45 21.78
CA ALA A 502 14.32 -7.32 22.96
C ALA A 502 15.44 -8.36 22.98
N ARG A 503 15.21 -9.57 22.46
CA ARG A 503 16.25 -10.59 22.29
C ARG A 503 17.28 -10.20 21.23
N LEU A 504 16.85 -9.68 20.08
CA LEU A 504 17.73 -9.29 18.96
C LEU A 504 18.59 -8.06 19.26
N TYR A 505 18.09 -7.14 20.09
CA TYR A 505 18.79 -5.89 20.44
C TYR A 505 19.17 -5.84 21.92
N ARG A 506 19.33 -6.99 22.56
CA ARG A 506 19.62 -7.14 23.99
C ARG A 506 20.78 -6.25 24.44
N ASP A 507 21.90 -6.32 23.73
CA ASP A 507 23.12 -5.60 24.12
C ASP A 507 22.95 -4.08 23.97
N ASP A 508 22.18 -3.64 22.97
CA ASP A 508 21.88 -2.21 22.78
C ASP A 508 20.98 -1.68 23.92
N TYR A 509 19.97 -2.47 24.32
CA TYR A 509 19.14 -2.15 25.48
C TYR A 509 19.92 -2.15 26.79
N ALA A 510 20.83 -3.11 26.98
CA ALA A 510 21.69 -3.21 28.16
C ALA A 510 22.58 -1.96 28.31
N ARG A 511 23.20 -1.48 27.22
CA ARG A 511 24.02 -0.25 27.20
C ARG A 511 23.24 1.00 27.63
N ALA A 512 21.97 1.07 27.28
CA ALA A 512 21.09 2.16 27.69
C ALA A 512 20.48 2.00 29.10
N GLY A 513 20.76 0.91 29.80
CA GLY A 513 20.17 0.63 31.12
C GLY A 513 18.68 0.28 31.06
N ILE A 514 18.19 -0.18 29.91
CA ILE A 514 16.80 -0.62 29.73
C ILE A 514 16.65 -2.05 30.29
N ARG A 515 15.69 -2.24 31.19
CA ARG A 515 15.47 -3.48 31.94
C ARG A 515 14.37 -4.34 31.32
N LEU A 516 14.57 -4.82 30.10
CA LEU A 516 13.68 -5.80 29.46
C LEU A 516 14.03 -7.23 29.91
N LEU A 517 13.07 -8.15 29.85
CA LEU A 517 13.27 -9.56 30.25
C LEU A 517 14.52 -10.21 29.65
N PRO A 518 14.79 -10.13 28.33
CA PRO A 518 16.02 -10.70 27.77
C PRO A 518 17.32 -10.06 28.26
N VAL A 519 17.25 -8.85 28.84
CA VAL A 519 18.40 -8.14 29.42
C VAL A 519 18.66 -8.62 30.85
N ILE A 520 17.61 -8.66 31.68
CA ILE A 520 17.71 -8.99 33.11
C ILE A 520 17.75 -10.50 33.40
N GLU A 521 17.20 -11.33 32.52
CA GLU A 521 17.17 -12.80 32.60
C GLU A 521 17.74 -13.41 31.31
N PRO A 522 19.08 -13.50 31.20
CA PRO A 522 19.78 -13.92 29.99
C PRO A 522 19.55 -15.37 29.56
N ASP A 523 19.22 -16.23 30.53
CA ASP A 523 18.94 -17.65 30.36
C ASP A 523 17.75 -17.87 29.42
N GLY A 524 16.82 -16.90 29.36
CA GLY A 524 15.72 -16.85 28.42
C GLY A 524 14.50 -17.69 28.81
N GLY A 525 14.51 -18.38 29.96
CA GLY A 525 13.40 -19.22 30.40
C GLY A 525 12.10 -18.44 30.60
N SER A 526 12.16 -17.34 31.35
CA SER A 526 11.00 -16.47 31.59
C SER A 526 10.51 -15.78 30.31
N THR A 527 11.45 -15.32 29.46
CA THR A 527 11.13 -14.76 28.14
C THR A 527 10.37 -15.79 27.29
N GLY A 528 10.84 -17.03 27.23
CA GLY A 528 10.20 -18.12 26.51
C GLY A 528 8.80 -18.45 27.04
N ARG A 529 8.63 -18.51 28.37
CA ARG A 529 7.31 -18.73 28.99
C ARG A 529 6.32 -17.63 28.63
N GLN A 530 6.71 -16.36 28.70
CA GLN A 530 5.82 -15.25 28.34
C GLN A 530 5.47 -15.24 26.85
N ILE A 531 6.42 -15.57 25.97
CA ILE A 531 6.14 -15.71 24.53
C ILE A 531 5.09 -16.79 24.31
N VAL A 532 5.30 -18.00 24.84
CA VAL A 532 4.40 -19.14 24.59
C VAL A 532 3.04 -18.92 25.23
N SER A 533 2.98 -18.42 26.48
CA SER A 533 1.69 -18.17 27.14
C SER A 533 0.87 -17.10 26.44
N ASN A 534 1.49 -16.03 25.94
CA ASN A 534 0.79 -15.01 25.16
C ASN A 534 0.36 -15.51 23.79
N CYS A 535 1.17 -16.34 23.10
CA CYS A 535 0.75 -16.97 21.85
C CYS A 535 -0.44 -17.93 22.05
N LEU A 536 -0.44 -18.72 23.13
CA LEU A 536 -1.57 -19.59 23.49
C LEU A 536 -2.83 -18.79 23.80
N ALA A 537 -2.71 -17.76 24.63
CA ALA A 537 -3.83 -16.86 24.93
C ALA A 537 -4.33 -16.16 23.67
N LEU A 538 -3.44 -15.73 22.78
CA LEU A 538 -3.79 -15.09 21.52
C LEU A 538 -4.51 -16.05 20.56
N LEU A 539 -4.15 -17.34 20.55
CA LEU A 539 -4.88 -18.33 19.76
C LEU A 539 -6.35 -18.46 20.22
N ALA A 540 -6.57 -18.47 21.54
CA ALA A 540 -7.91 -18.50 22.12
C ALA A 540 -8.68 -17.19 21.85
N VAL A 541 -8.10 -16.04 22.22
CA VAL A 541 -8.72 -14.72 22.06
C VAL A 541 -8.91 -14.35 20.59
N GLY A 542 -7.98 -14.72 19.73
CA GLY A 542 -8.06 -14.51 18.29
C GLY A 542 -9.23 -15.24 17.63
N SER A 543 -9.75 -16.28 18.28
CA SER A 543 -10.93 -17.04 17.81
C SER A 543 -12.26 -16.45 18.30
N LEU A 544 -12.24 -15.60 19.34
CA LEU A 544 -13.44 -14.98 19.93
C LEU A 544 -14.27 -14.11 18.97
N PRO A 545 -13.68 -13.37 18.00
CA PRO A 545 -14.48 -12.54 17.09
C PRO A 545 -15.60 -13.29 16.39
N THR A 546 -15.41 -14.57 16.04
CA THR A 546 -16.50 -15.38 15.47
C THR A 546 -17.54 -15.77 16.50
N LEU A 547 -17.10 -16.11 17.71
CA LEU A 547 -17.99 -16.55 18.79
C LEU A 547 -18.91 -15.43 19.30
N ILE A 548 -18.46 -14.18 19.23
CA ILE A 548 -19.27 -13.00 19.60
C ILE A 548 -20.01 -12.39 18.41
N GLY A 549 -19.97 -13.04 17.23
CA GLY A 549 -20.66 -12.59 16.03
C GLY A 549 -20.02 -11.42 15.29
N LEU A 550 -18.75 -11.07 15.58
CA LEU A 550 -18.00 -9.98 14.90
C LEU A 550 -17.52 -10.35 13.51
N ALA A 551 -17.16 -11.62 13.29
CA ALA A 551 -16.65 -12.12 12.02
C ALA A 551 -17.13 -13.54 11.73
N GLY A 552 -17.15 -13.94 10.46
CA GLY A 552 -17.66 -15.24 10.02
C GLY A 552 -16.69 -16.41 10.23
N SER A 553 -17.01 -17.53 9.57
CA SER A 553 -16.23 -18.76 9.63
C SER A 553 -14.93 -18.71 8.82
N VAL A 554 -14.86 -17.87 7.77
CA VAL A 554 -13.64 -17.69 6.97
C VAL A 554 -12.57 -17.03 7.84
N TYR A 555 -12.95 -16.02 8.62
CA TYR A 555 -12.08 -15.41 9.63
C TYR A 555 -11.63 -16.46 10.65
N PHE A 556 -12.54 -17.26 11.20
CA PHE A 556 -12.21 -18.25 12.23
C PHE A 556 -11.11 -19.20 11.79
N VAL A 557 -11.28 -19.84 10.62
CA VAL A 557 -10.31 -20.80 10.08
C VAL A 557 -8.96 -20.11 9.84
N GLY A 558 -8.98 -18.93 9.22
CA GLY A 558 -7.75 -18.19 8.92
C GLY A 558 -7.03 -17.73 10.20
N ALA A 559 -7.74 -17.18 11.18
CA ALA A 559 -7.19 -16.75 12.46
C ALA A 559 -6.62 -17.92 13.26
N PHE A 560 -7.28 -19.08 13.24
CA PHE A 560 -6.80 -20.29 13.90
C PHE A 560 -5.49 -20.80 13.28
N VAL A 561 -5.43 -20.92 11.94
CA VAL A 561 -4.21 -21.34 11.22
C VAL A 561 -3.06 -20.37 11.47
N LEU A 562 -3.32 -19.06 11.39
CA LEU A 562 -2.33 -18.03 11.71
C LEU A 562 -1.84 -18.15 13.16
N GLY A 563 -2.76 -18.40 14.10
CA GLY A 563 -2.47 -18.51 15.53
C GLY A 563 -1.59 -19.73 15.85
N VAL A 564 -1.90 -20.89 15.25
CA VAL A 564 -1.08 -22.10 15.38
C VAL A 564 0.31 -21.89 14.80
N GLY A 565 0.43 -21.26 13.63
CA GLY A 565 1.73 -20.93 13.02
C GLY A 565 2.56 -19.97 13.89
N PHE A 566 1.92 -18.96 14.47
CA PHE A 566 2.57 -18.00 15.36
C PHE A 566 3.02 -18.63 16.68
N LEU A 567 2.19 -19.51 17.25
CA LEU A 567 2.53 -20.33 18.42
C LEU A 567 3.71 -21.25 18.14
N GLY A 568 3.74 -21.94 16.99
CA GLY A 568 4.85 -22.79 16.59
C GLY A 568 6.18 -22.02 16.51
N CYS A 569 6.16 -20.80 15.96
CA CYS A 569 7.32 -19.91 15.97
C CYS A 569 7.73 -19.50 17.40
N GLY A 570 6.75 -19.24 18.28
CA GLY A 570 6.97 -18.89 19.69
C GLY A 570 7.64 -20.02 20.47
N ILE A 571 7.13 -21.25 20.31
CA ILE A 571 7.72 -22.46 20.89
C ILE A 571 9.13 -22.69 20.36
N GLY A 572 9.34 -22.55 19.05
CA GLY A 572 10.66 -22.68 18.43
C GLY A 572 11.70 -21.70 19.01
N LEU A 573 11.30 -20.47 19.33
CA LEU A 573 12.16 -19.52 20.03
C LEU A 573 12.36 -19.90 21.50
N ALA A 574 11.32 -20.32 22.21
CA ALA A 574 11.43 -20.71 23.62
C ALA A 574 12.39 -21.91 23.82
N ILE A 575 12.39 -22.87 22.89
CA ILE A 575 13.27 -24.04 22.92
C ILE A 575 14.69 -23.66 22.47
N SER A 576 14.85 -23.10 21.26
CA SER A 576 16.18 -22.89 20.68
C SER A 576 16.93 -21.70 21.28
N ARG A 577 16.20 -20.70 21.81
CA ARG A 577 16.71 -19.43 22.36
C ARG A 577 17.65 -18.66 21.42
N SER A 578 17.61 -18.99 20.13
CA SER A 578 18.50 -18.49 19.09
C SER A 578 18.03 -17.17 18.50
N GLU A 579 18.97 -16.34 18.03
CA GLU A 579 18.62 -15.12 17.28
C GLU A 579 17.87 -15.43 15.98
N THR A 580 18.19 -16.54 15.32
CA THR A 580 17.51 -16.98 14.10
C THR A 580 16.03 -17.25 14.36
N ALA A 581 15.70 -17.93 15.46
CA ALA A 581 14.31 -18.14 15.86
C ALA A 581 13.63 -16.82 16.26
N ALA A 582 14.34 -15.89 16.88
CA ALA A 582 13.81 -14.56 17.20
C ALA A 582 13.46 -13.76 15.93
N ARG A 583 14.30 -13.82 14.88
CA ARG A 583 13.98 -13.22 13.57
C ARG A 583 12.77 -13.89 12.92
N ARG A 584 12.64 -15.22 13.02
CA ARG A 584 11.48 -15.96 12.49
C ARG A 584 10.19 -15.55 13.20
N LEU A 585 10.18 -15.50 14.54
CA LEU A 585 9.02 -15.04 15.31
C LEU A 585 8.66 -13.59 14.98
N LEU A 586 9.66 -12.71 14.84
CA LEU A 586 9.45 -11.33 14.43
C LEU A 586 8.80 -11.25 13.05
N LEU A 587 9.29 -11.99 12.06
CA LEU A 587 8.68 -12.04 10.73
C LEU A 587 7.25 -12.60 10.78
N ALA A 588 7.04 -13.69 11.52
CA ALA A 588 5.71 -14.28 11.71
C ALA A 588 4.73 -13.25 12.32
N SER A 589 5.16 -12.49 13.34
CA SER A 589 4.32 -11.46 13.95
C SER A 589 3.93 -10.35 12.98
N LEU A 590 4.82 -9.96 12.06
CA LEU A 590 4.59 -8.92 11.04
C LEU A 590 3.62 -9.38 9.94
N VAL A 591 3.54 -10.70 9.69
CA VAL A 591 2.56 -11.29 8.76
C VAL A 591 1.23 -11.53 9.46
N TYR A 592 1.28 -12.04 10.69
CA TYR A 592 0.12 -12.43 11.49
C TYR A 592 -0.89 -11.29 11.65
N LEU A 593 -0.44 -10.13 12.13
CA LEU A 593 -1.36 -9.04 12.48
C LEU A 593 -2.11 -8.47 11.26
N PRO A 594 -1.44 -8.09 10.14
CA PRO A 594 -2.17 -7.62 8.96
C PRO A 594 -3.08 -8.68 8.35
N ALA A 595 -2.65 -9.95 8.33
CA ALA A 595 -3.47 -11.03 7.79
C ALA A 595 -4.73 -11.25 8.65
N GLN A 596 -4.59 -11.30 9.98
CA GLN A 596 -5.72 -11.47 10.89
C GLN A 596 -6.71 -10.29 10.80
N LEU A 597 -6.22 -9.05 10.82
CA LEU A 597 -7.07 -7.86 10.69
C LEU A 597 -7.74 -7.79 9.31
N GLY A 598 -7.02 -8.17 8.25
CA GLY A 598 -7.56 -8.25 6.89
C GLY A 598 -8.68 -9.27 6.77
N LEU A 599 -8.49 -10.48 7.29
CA LEU A 599 -9.53 -11.51 7.35
C LEU A 599 -10.76 -11.02 8.13
N MET A 600 -10.54 -10.34 9.26
CA MET A 600 -11.62 -9.82 10.10
C MET A 600 -12.43 -8.74 9.39
N ALA A 601 -11.75 -7.87 8.64
CA ALA A 601 -12.42 -6.85 7.84
C ALA A 601 -13.14 -7.43 6.61
N LEU A 602 -12.61 -8.49 6.00
CA LEU A 602 -13.22 -9.14 4.83
C LEU A 602 -14.45 -9.98 5.18
N ASP A 603 -14.40 -10.68 6.30
CA ASP A 603 -15.45 -11.58 6.78
C ASP A 603 -16.24 -10.98 7.95
N LYS A 604 -16.33 -9.64 8.00
CA LYS A 604 -17.12 -8.93 9.01
C LYS A 604 -18.59 -9.31 8.88
N VAL A 605 -19.20 -9.77 9.97
CA VAL A 605 -20.64 -10.03 10.02
C VAL A 605 -21.39 -8.69 10.15
N PRO A 606 -22.42 -8.43 9.33
CA PRO A 606 -23.24 -7.23 9.48
C PRO A 606 -23.98 -7.24 10.82
N PHE A 607 -23.86 -6.13 11.55
CA PHE A 607 -24.67 -5.83 12.74
C PHE A 607 -25.67 -4.71 12.43
#